data_AF-A0A7S0SJ22-F1
#
_entry.id   AF-A0A7S0SJ22-F1
#
_cell.length_a   1.000
_cell.length_b   1.000
_cell.length_c   1.000
_cell.angle_alpha   90.00
_cell.angle_beta   90.00
_cell.angle_gamma   90.00
#
_symmetry.space_group_name_H-M   'P 1'
#
loop_
_entity.id
_entity.type
_entity.pdbx_description
1 polymer ?
#
loop_
_entity_poly.entity_id
_entity_poly.type
_entity_poly.pdbx_seq_one_letter_code
_entity_poly.pdbx_strand_id
1 'polypeptide(L)'
;GDGAFAFLKYAVDTSGGDSNPQGAVEVVELTKRQKGLVSNGSVDIMGPKFKPPEDPTSKTHCFAWSEEGAAAAWDDLMYGEPCVYITPDSVYVGTKHKRALCKSTGGPLKTVKEVERFVAELKPDAPLKSVAFGGNAPPTVTDYNVILAGAFKLDAPLPASVGHVNTTSCTEIYQYFLDRKNGHLIAEANKLIAQMLADVGKGLTPLVCASSTKEAAVAYKSALMKRVFVHESMGKFISKAAEDGQVELCVIKGDDATKMGAFAEYGKIVFEMFYRVDLTTMGG
;
A
#
# COMPACT_ATOMS: atom_id res chain seq x y z
N GLY A 1 29.81 2.23 -4.12
CA GLY A 1 29.86 3.12 -5.28
C GLY A 1 28.73 4.09 -5.08
N ASP A 2 29.06 5.29 -4.64
CA ASP A 2 28.09 6.22 -4.05
C ASP A 2 27.30 6.87 -5.17
N GLY A 3 26.17 6.24 -5.53
CA GLY A 3 25.18 6.87 -6.38
C GLY A 3 24.61 8.09 -5.66
N ALA A 4 24.69 9.26 -6.29
CA ALA A 4 23.94 10.42 -5.83
C ALA A 4 22.47 10.23 -6.21
N PHE A 5 21.60 10.11 -5.20
CA PHE A 5 20.16 10.04 -5.41
C PHE A 5 19.55 11.43 -5.24
N ALA A 6 18.85 11.88 -6.27
CA ALA A 6 18.04 13.10 -6.24
C ALA A 6 16.75 12.86 -7.01
N PHE A 7 15.70 13.59 -6.66
CA PHE A 7 14.49 13.63 -7.45
C PHE A 7 14.58 14.82 -8.40
N LEU A 8 14.30 14.60 -9.69
CA LEU A 8 14.21 15.67 -10.67
C LEU A 8 12.72 15.95 -10.90
N LYS A 9 12.30 17.18 -10.61
CA LYS A 9 10.94 17.65 -10.88
C LYS A 9 11.00 18.58 -12.09
N TYR A 10 10.22 18.26 -13.11
CA TYR A 10 10.01 19.17 -14.24
C TYR A 10 8.66 19.85 -14.08
N ALA A 11 8.65 21.19 -14.12
CA ALA A 11 7.43 21.99 -14.01
C ALA A 11 7.30 22.91 -15.23
N VAL A 12 6.11 22.97 -15.81
CA VAL A 12 5.81 23.81 -16.98
C VAL A 12 4.70 24.78 -16.57
N ASP A 13 4.93 26.08 -16.76
CA ASP A 13 3.87 27.07 -16.61
C ASP A 13 3.02 27.10 -17.88
N THR A 14 1.81 26.55 -17.79
CA THR A 14 0.85 26.49 -18.91
C THR A 14 -0.14 27.66 -18.90
N SER A 15 -0.04 28.58 -17.94
CA SER A 15 -0.97 29.71 -17.80
C SER A 15 -0.70 30.84 -18.80
N GLY A 16 0.47 30.85 -19.45
CA GLY A 16 0.93 31.96 -20.30
C GLY A 16 0.45 31.96 -21.76
N GLY A 17 -0.36 31.00 -22.21
CA GLY A 17 -0.80 30.93 -23.62
C GLY A 17 0.33 30.66 -24.63
N ASP A 18 1.52 30.34 -24.15
CA ASP A 18 2.69 30.06 -24.98
C ASP A 18 2.54 28.67 -25.62
N SER A 19 2.78 28.57 -26.93
CA SER A 19 2.60 27.32 -27.67
C SER A 19 3.71 26.28 -27.39
N ASN A 20 4.79 26.70 -26.73
CA ASN A 20 5.91 25.86 -26.38
C ASN A 20 6.55 26.31 -25.05
N PRO A 21 5.82 26.19 -23.92
CA PRO A 21 6.25 26.71 -22.63
C PRO A 21 7.54 25.98 -22.19
N GLN A 22 8.59 26.76 -21.93
CA GLN A 22 9.84 26.22 -21.40
C GLN A 22 9.63 25.84 -19.94
N GLY A 23 9.81 24.57 -19.60
CA GLY A 23 9.73 24.12 -18.22
C GLY A 23 11.02 24.35 -17.44
N ALA A 24 10.90 24.47 -16.13
CA ALA A 24 12.00 24.50 -15.19
C ALA A 24 12.24 23.08 -14.63
N VAL A 25 13.51 22.66 -14.59
CA VAL A 25 13.92 21.46 -13.86
C VAL A 25 14.39 21.90 -12.47
N GLU A 26 13.71 21.40 -11.45
CA GLU A 26 14.09 21.56 -10.05
C GLU A 26 14.71 20.24 -9.55
N VAL A 27 15.88 20.35 -8.91
CA VAL A 27 16.47 19.22 -8.17
C VAL A 27 15.88 19.24 -6.76
N VAL A 28 15.03 18.27 -6.48
CA VAL A 28 14.51 18.04 -5.13
C VAL A 28 15.52 17.19 -4.37
N GLU A 29 16.26 17.84 -3.49
CA GLU A 29 17.25 17.17 -2.65
C GLU A 29 16.59 16.20 -1.68
N LEU A 30 17.18 15.01 -1.57
CA LEU A 30 16.86 14.11 -0.47
C LEU A 30 17.21 14.75 0.87
N THR A 31 16.33 14.59 1.85
CA THR A 31 16.61 14.94 3.24
C THR A 31 17.81 14.14 3.76
N LYS A 32 18.50 14.63 4.80
CA LYS A 32 19.63 13.92 5.43
C LYS A 32 19.29 12.47 5.78
N ARG A 33 18.07 12.22 6.24
CA ARG A 33 17.56 10.88 6.57
C ARG A 33 17.45 10.00 5.33
N GLN A 34 16.78 10.50 4.29
CA GLN A 34 16.61 9.77 3.03
C GLN A 34 17.97 9.43 2.41
N LYS A 35 18.90 10.40 2.40
CA LYS A 35 20.30 10.20 2.01
C LYS A 35 20.90 9.04 2.81
N GLY A 36 20.78 9.03 4.14
CA GLY A 36 21.29 7.94 4.99
C GLY A 36 20.68 6.56 4.70
N LEU A 37 19.41 6.48 4.29
CA LEU A 37 18.77 5.21 3.92
C LEU A 37 19.39 4.63 2.64
N VAL A 38 19.60 5.47 1.63
CA VAL A 38 20.09 5.02 0.32
C VAL A 38 21.62 4.92 0.26
N SER A 39 22.36 5.88 0.83
CA SER A 39 23.82 5.95 0.74
C SER A 39 24.52 4.83 1.52
N ASN A 40 23.90 4.38 2.61
CA ASN A 40 24.46 3.31 3.45
C ASN A 40 24.12 1.91 2.93
N GLY A 41 23.49 1.80 1.75
CA GLY A 41 23.04 0.53 1.17
C GLY A 41 21.95 -0.16 2.00
N SER A 42 21.24 0.59 2.85
CA SER A 42 20.18 0.02 3.71
C SER A 42 18.87 -0.18 2.96
N VAL A 43 18.62 0.67 1.95
CA VAL A 43 17.47 0.61 1.05
C VAL A 43 17.96 0.67 -0.39
N ASP A 44 17.62 -0.35 -1.18
CA ASP A 44 17.78 -0.36 -2.63
C ASP A 44 16.60 0.35 -3.27
N ILE A 45 16.84 1.32 -4.15
CA ILE A 45 15.81 1.89 -5.03
C ILE A 45 15.71 1.03 -6.29
N MET A 46 14.52 0.51 -6.54
CA MET A 46 14.19 -0.38 -7.64
C MET A 46 13.65 0.42 -8.82
N GLY A 47 14.26 0.22 -9.98
CA GLY A 47 13.80 0.75 -11.25
C GLY A 47 14.06 -0.27 -12.35
N PRO A 48 13.51 -0.04 -13.55
CA PRO A 48 13.91 -0.80 -14.72
C PRO A 48 15.43 -0.72 -14.83
N LYS A 49 16.15 -1.85 -14.79
CA LYS A 49 17.62 -1.85 -14.92
C LYS A 49 18.03 -1.60 -16.37
N PHE A 50 17.58 -0.49 -16.95
CA PHE A 50 18.07 -0.01 -18.22
C PHE A 50 19.32 0.80 -17.94
N LYS A 51 20.45 0.21 -18.30
CA LYS A 51 21.65 1.01 -18.48
C LYS A 51 21.50 1.78 -19.80
N PRO A 52 21.97 3.03 -19.86
CA PRO A 52 22.00 3.78 -21.11
C PRO A 52 22.67 2.91 -22.20
N PRO A 53 22.00 2.63 -23.34
CA PRO A 53 22.62 1.87 -24.43
C PRO A 53 23.96 2.45 -24.88
N GLU A 54 24.07 3.77 -24.83
CA GLU A 54 25.25 4.57 -25.16
C GLU A 54 26.37 4.50 -24.10
N ASP A 55 26.04 4.20 -22.83
CA ASP A 55 27.02 3.97 -21.78
C ASP A 55 26.56 2.88 -20.78
N PRO A 56 26.75 1.59 -21.14
CA PRO A 56 26.44 0.45 -20.27
C PRO A 56 27.31 0.35 -19.02
N THR A 57 28.33 1.21 -18.88
CA THR A 57 29.22 1.24 -17.73
C THR A 57 28.88 2.32 -16.73
N SER A 58 27.94 3.21 -17.08
CA SER A 58 27.54 4.32 -16.22
C SER A 58 27.07 3.83 -14.85
N LYS A 59 27.67 4.44 -13.82
CA LYS A 59 27.33 4.23 -12.41
C LYS A 59 26.22 5.19 -11.93
N THR A 60 25.88 6.18 -12.75
CA THR A 60 24.90 7.23 -12.44
C THR A 60 23.90 7.34 -13.60
N HIS A 61 22.64 7.05 -13.35
CA HIS A 61 21.59 7.11 -14.36
C HIS A 61 20.33 7.71 -13.75
N CYS A 62 19.61 8.49 -14.56
CA CYS A 62 18.32 9.04 -14.19
C CYS A 62 17.21 8.13 -14.71
N PHE A 63 16.23 7.83 -13.85
CA PHE A 63 14.99 7.22 -14.30
C PHE A 63 14.02 8.35 -14.64
N ALA A 64 13.59 8.39 -15.90
CA ALA A 64 12.49 9.24 -16.32
C ALA A 64 11.20 8.43 -16.33
N TRP A 65 10.14 8.99 -15.77
CA TRP A 65 8.78 8.46 -15.88
C TRP A 65 7.95 9.41 -16.75
N SER A 66 6.91 8.88 -17.39
CA SER A 66 5.83 9.71 -17.93
C SER A 66 5.18 10.52 -16.80
N GLU A 67 4.45 11.59 -17.10
CA GLU A 67 3.80 12.43 -16.08
C GLU A 67 2.95 11.63 -15.09
N GLU A 68 2.06 10.77 -15.59
CA GLU A 68 1.24 9.86 -14.77
C GLU A 68 2.10 8.84 -14.01
N GLY A 69 3.14 8.31 -14.66
CA GLY A 69 4.07 7.36 -14.05
C GLY A 69 4.93 7.98 -12.95
N ALA A 70 5.24 9.27 -13.07
CA ALA A 70 6.06 10.02 -12.14
C ALA A 70 5.31 10.26 -10.84
N ALA A 71 4.03 10.66 -10.92
CA ALA A 71 3.16 10.78 -9.75
C ALA A 71 3.03 9.44 -9.02
N ALA A 72 2.73 8.36 -9.74
CA ALA A 72 2.62 7.02 -9.15
C ALA A 72 3.93 6.52 -8.52
N ALA A 73 5.08 6.79 -9.16
CA ALA A 73 6.39 6.42 -8.62
C ALA A 73 6.73 7.24 -7.37
N TRP A 74 6.43 8.53 -7.38
CA TRP A 74 6.58 9.42 -6.24
C TRP A 74 5.75 8.96 -5.05
N ASP A 75 4.47 8.66 -5.28
CA ASP A 75 3.56 8.21 -4.25
C ASP A 75 4.00 6.87 -3.64
N ASP A 76 4.49 5.91 -4.43
CA ASP A 76 5.04 4.67 -3.88
C ASP A 76 6.33 4.90 -3.08
N LEU A 77 7.24 5.75 -3.58
CA LEU A 77 8.49 6.06 -2.90
C LEU A 77 8.27 6.78 -1.57
N MET A 78 7.24 7.61 -1.46
CA MET A 78 6.93 8.35 -0.24
C MET A 78 6.00 7.61 0.69
N TYR A 79 4.92 7.03 0.15
CA TYR A 79 3.75 6.58 0.90
C TYR A 79 3.35 5.13 0.60
N GLY A 80 4.06 4.43 -0.28
CA GLY A 80 3.80 3.04 -0.61
C GLY A 80 3.81 2.16 0.64
N GLU A 81 2.76 1.33 0.78
CA GLU A 81 2.68 0.41 1.91
C GLU A 81 3.68 -0.73 1.72
N PRO A 82 4.55 -1.00 2.72
CA PRO A 82 5.54 -2.06 2.62
C PRO A 82 4.91 -3.46 2.65
N CYS A 83 5.35 -4.33 1.74
CA CYS A 83 5.19 -5.77 1.83
C CYS A 83 6.43 -6.41 2.48
N VAL A 84 6.21 -7.51 3.21
CA VAL A 84 7.26 -8.37 3.76
C VAL A 84 7.34 -9.60 2.88
N TYR A 85 8.42 -9.75 2.12
CA TYR A 85 8.60 -10.94 1.29
C TYR A 85 9.83 -11.74 1.68
N ILE A 86 9.65 -13.05 1.72
CA ILE A 86 10.63 -14.04 2.13
C ILE A 86 11.03 -14.81 0.88
N THR A 87 12.27 -14.64 0.45
CA THR A 87 12.89 -15.49 -0.57
C THR A 87 13.53 -16.71 0.09
N PRO A 88 14.00 -17.71 -0.68
CA PRO A 88 14.72 -18.85 -0.10
C PRO A 88 15.90 -18.45 0.80
N ASP A 89 16.54 -17.31 0.50
CA ASP A 89 17.79 -16.89 1.14
C ASP A 89 17.62 -15.74 2.14
N SER A 90 16.57 -14.93 2.01
CA SER A 90 16.48 -13.64 2.72
C SER A 90 15.06 -13.11 2.90
N VAL A 91 14.93 -12.23 3.88
CA VAL A 91 13.72 -11.45 4.16
C VAL A 91 13.95 -10.03 3.71
N TYR A 92 12.98 -9.50 2.98
CA TYR A 92 12.96 -8.13 2.54
C TYR A 92 11.68 -7.45 2.98
N VAL A 93 11.80 -6.17 3.29
CA VAL A 93 10.68 -5.24 3.36
C VAL A 93 10.76 -4.37 2.12
N GLY A 94 9.69 -4.20 1.35
CA GLY A 94 9.74 -3.37 0.16
C GLY A 94 8.40 -2.85 -0.35
N THR A 95 8.47 -1.84 -1.19
CA THR A 95 7.35 -1.33 -2.00
C THR A 95 7.61 -1.64 -3.48
N LYS A 96 6.88 -1.03 -4.42
CA LYS A 96 7.13 -1.19 -5.86
C LYS A 96 8.53 -0.72 -6.27
N HIS A 97 9.02 0.34 -5.63
CA HIS A 97 10.23 1.05 -6.05
C HIS A 97 11.35 1.06 -5.00
N LYS A 98 11.21 0.40 -3.86
CA LYS A 98 12.28 0.31 -2.86
C LYS A 98 12.22 -0.96 -2.05
N ARG A 99 13.37 -1.44 -1.55
CA ARG A 99 13.43 -2.57 -0.63
C ARG A 99 14.60 -2.47 0.34
N ALA A 100 14.46 -3.08 1.51
CA ALA A 100 15.52 -3.26 2.49
C ALA A 100 15.72 -4.74 2.81
N LEU A 101 16.96 -5.20 2.74
CA LEU A 101 17.35 -6.52 3.25
C LEU A 101 17.29 -6.50 4.79
N CYS A 102 16.42 -7.33 5.37
CA CYS A 102 16.17 -7.38 6.81
C CYS A 102 17.05 -8.42 7.51
N LYS A 103 16.98 -9.68 7.07
CA LYS A 103 17.82 -10.78 7.57
C LYS A 103 17.94 -11.88 6.51
N SER A 104 18.97 -12.71 6.60
CA SER A 104 19.02 -13.99 5.89
C SER A 104 18.07 -15.00 6.56
N THR A 105 17.54 -15.94 5.79
CA THR A 105 16.70 -17.04 6.32
C THR A 105 17.52 -18.04 7.15
N GLY A 106 18.83 -18.14 6.90
CA GLY A 106 19.74 -19.05 7.60
C GLY A 106 19.66 -20.50 7.13
N GLY A 107 18.75 -20.81 6.21
CA GLY A 107 18.54 -22.12 5.63
C GLY A 107 17.21 -22.19 4.88
N PRO A 108 17.01 -23.21 4.04
CA PRO A 108 15.77 -23.38 3.28
C PRO A 108 14.61 -23.71 4.22
N LEU A 109 13.52 -22.94 4.14
CA LEU A 109 12.25 -23.27 4.78
C LEU A 109 11.60 -24.44 4.02
N LYS A 110 11.42 -25.59 4.69
CA LYS A 110 10.92 -26.84 4.07
C LYS A 110 9.56 -27.25 4.58
N THR A 111 9.17 -26.80 5.76
CA THR A 111 7.89 -27.15 6.37
C THR A 111 7.02 -25.92 6.64
N VAL A 112 5.70 -26.09 6.61
CA VAL A 112 4.78 -25.00 6.96
C VAL A 112 5.01 -24.52 8.40
N LYS A 113 5.32 -25.43 9.34
CA LYS A 113 5.65 -25.08 10.72
C LYS A 113 6.91 -24.22 10.84
N GLU A 114 7.93 -24.48 10.01
CA GLU A 114 9.12 -23.62 9.95
C GLU A 114 8.77 -22.24 9.42
N VAL A 115 7.90 -22.15 8.42
CA VAL A 115 7.41 -20.87 7.88
C VAL A 115 6.65 -20.10 8.96
N GLU A 116 5.68 -20.72 9.62
CA GLU A 116 4.89 -20.08 10.68
C GLU A 116 5.76 -19.57 11.82
N ARG A 117 6.70 -20.40 12.29
CA ARG A 117 7.66 -20.00 13.33
C ARG A 117 8.50 -18.82 12.87
N PHE A 118 9.01 -18.88 11.65
CA PHE A 118 9.86 -17.82 11.09
C PHE A 118 9.08 -16.52 10.91
N VAL A 119 7.83 -16.57 10.45
CA VAL A 119 6.94 -15.40 10.34
C VAL A 119 6.63 -14.80 11.72
N ALA A 120 6.40 -15.62 12.74
CA ALA A 120 6.16 -15.15 14.11
C ALA A 120 7.37 -14.45 14.74
N GLU A 121 8.58 -14.72 14.25
CA GLU A 121 9.81 -14.00 14.64
C GLU A 121 9.95 -12.63 13.97
N LEU A 122 9.18 -12.34 12.91
CA LEU A 122 9.27 -11.08 12.18
C LEU A 122 8.53 -9.98 12.95
N LYS A 123 9.28 -9.18 13.72
CA LYS A 123 8.76 -8.05 14.48
C LYS A 123 9.29 -6.71 13.94
N PRO A 124 8.54 -5.61 14.14
CA PRO A 124 9.06 -4.26 13.92
C PRO A 124 10.40 -4.07 14.63
N ASP A 125 11.33 -3.36 13.99
CA ASP A 125 12.67 -3.00 14.47
C ASP A 125 13.64 -4.17 14.75
N ALA A 126 13.16 -5.42 14.81
CA ALA A 126 14.00 -6.62 14.88
C ALA A 126 13.22 -7.86 14.41
N PRO A 127 13.47 -8.40 13.20
CA PRO A 127 14.49 -8.03 12.21
C PRO A 127 14.02 -7.03 11.15
N LEU A 128 12.75 -6.60 11.18
CA LEU A 128 12.17 -5.80 10.09
C LEU A 128 12.74 -4.38 10.07
N LYS A 129 13.05 -3.89 8.88
CA LYS A 129 13.57 -2.54 8.66
C LYS A 129 12.52 -1.65 8.04
N SER A 130 12.54 -0.36 8.39
CA SER A 130 11.72 0.63 7.70
C SER A 130 12.29 0.95 6.33
N VAL A 131 11.41 1.00 5.33
CA VAL A 131 11.68 1.58 4.00
C VAL A 131 10.95 2.92 3.83
N ALA A 132 10.27 3.42 4.86
CA ALA A 132 9.51 4.66 4.79
C ALA A 132 10.45 5.89 4.74
N PHE A 133 10.16 6.82 3.83
CA PHE A 133 10.91 8.06 3.73
C PHE A 133 10.45 9.09 4.79
N GLY A 134 9.18 9.01 5.22
CA GLY A 134 8.58 9.93 6.19
C GLY A 134 8.73 9.59 7.67
N GLY A 135 9.44 8.50 8.05
CA GLY A 135 9.43 8.05 9.45
C GLY A 135 10.19 6.74 9.66
N ASN A 136 10.60 6.43 10.90
CA ASN A 136 11.10 5.08 11.20
C ASN A 136 9.89 4.25 11.56
N ALA A 137 9.27 3.69 10.53
CA ALA A 137 8.08 2.87 10.67
C ALA A 137 8.35 1.53 9.98
N PRO A 138 9.03 0.59 10.65
CA PRO A 138 9.08 -0.78 10.17
C PRO A 138 7.67 -1.37 10.15
N PRO A 139 7.34 -2.23 9.16
CA PRO A 139 6.02 -2.83 9.10
C PRO A 139 5.77 -3.77 10.27
N THR A 140 4.51 -3.86 10.65
CA THR A 140 3.99 -5.01 11.43
C THR A 140 3.56 -6.09 10.45
N VAL A 141 3.71 -7.36 10.84
CA VAL A 141 3.16 -8.49 10.08
C VAL A 141 1.64 -8.50 10.17
N THR A 142 0.97 -8.54 9.03
CA THR A 142 -0.49 -8.64 8.89
C THR A 142 -0.88 -9.85 8.05
N ASP A 143 -2.17 -10.17 8.00
CA ASP A 143 -2.69 -11.33 7.27
C ASP A 143 -2.48 -11.27 5.74
N TYR A 144 -2.15 -10.10 5.20
CA TYR A 144 -2.02 -9.91 3.76
C TYR A 144 -0.61 -9.51 3.32
N ASN A 145 0.24 -9.00 4.23
CA ASN A 145 1.51 -8.39 3.84
C ASN A 145 2.72 -9.32 3.84
N VAL A 146 2.59 -10.58 4.28
CA VAL A 146 3.66 -11.57 4.23
C VAL A 146 3.53 -12.49 3.02
N ILE A 147 4.61 -12.59 2.24
CA ILE A 147 4.65 -13.38 1.00
C ILE A 147 5.92 -14.23 0.95
N LEU A 148 5.77 -15.52 0.66
CA LEU A 148 6.87 -16.34 0.17
C LEU A 148 7.05 -16.08 -1.32
N ALA A 149 8.23 -15.62 -1.71
CA ALA A 149 8.57 -15.24 -3.07
C ALA A 149 9.65 -16.16 -3.64
N GLY A 150 9.30 -16.94 -4.65
CA GLY A 150 10.17 -17.87 -5.35
C GLY A 150 9.82 -19.33 -5.11
N ALA A 151 10.79 -20.20 -5.43
CA ALA A 151 10.59 -21.64 -5.40
C ALA A 151 10.74 -22.18 -3.97
N PHE A 152 9.61 -22.53 -3.35
CA PHE A 152 9.56 -23.24 -2.07
C PHE A 152 8.98 -24.64 -2.30
N LYS A 153 9.61 -25.65 -1.69
CA LYS A 153 9.10 -27.03 -1.65
C LYS A 153 8.66 -27.32 -0.22
N LEU A 154 7.40 -27.00 0.07
CA LEU A 154 6.81 -27.18 1.40
C LEU A 154 6.15 -28.55 1.53
N ASP A 155 6.07 -29.04 2.76
CA ASP A 155 5.42 -30.31 3.12
C ASP A 155 3.89 -30.25 3.12
N ALA A 156 3.31 -29.05 3.17
CA ALA A 156 1.88 -28.80 3.20
C ALA A 156 1.51 -27.44 2.58
N PRO A 157 0.23 -27.18 2.29
CA PRO A 157 -0.25 -25.85 1.88
C PRO A 157 -0.03 -24.80 2.97
N LEU A 158 0.26 -23.56 2.55
CA LEU A 158 0.43 -22.43 3.47
C LEU A 158 -0.89 -22.00 4.11
N PRO A 159 -0.86 -21.44 5.34
CA PRO A 159 -2.01 -20.76 5.91
C PRO A 159 -2.41 -19.55 5.05
N ALA A 160 -3.69 -19.17 5.08
CA ALA A 160 -4.21 -18.06 4.29
C ALA A 160 -3.52 -16.71 4.59
N SER A 161 -3.01 -16.54 5.80
CA SER A 161 -2.27 -15.36 6.25
C SER A 161 -0.88 -15.19 5.59
N VAL A 162 -0.39 -16.22 4.89
CA VAL A 162 0.90 -16.20 4.19
C VAL A 162 0.68 -16.43 2.70
N GLY A 163 1.01 -15.42 1.89
CA GLY A 163 0.95 -15.52 0.44
C GLY A 163 2.09 -16.34 -0.14
N HIS A 164 1.90 -16.86 -1.36
CA HIS A 164 2.98 -17.50 -2.12
C HIS A 164 2.90 -17.12 -3.60
N VAL A 165 4.02 -16.67 -4.13
CA VAL A 165 4.19 -16.37 -5.55
C VAL A 165 5.53 -16.93 -6.01
N ASN A 166 5.53 -17.73 -7.08
CA ASN A 166 6.75 -18.35 -7.59
C ASN A 166 7.45 -17.43 -8.59
N THR A 167 8.00 -16.31 -8.10
CA THR A 167 8.74 -15.34 -8.90
C THR A 167 9.85 -14.67 -8.09
N THR A 168 10.86 -14.15 -8.78
CA THR A 168 11.91 -13.28 -8.21
C THR A 168 11.73 -11.82 -8.64
N SER A 169 10.72 -11.53 -9.47
CA SER A 169 10.41 -10.18 -9.94
C SER A 169 9.79 -9.36 -8.80
N CYS A 170 10.48 -8.31 -8.36
CA CYS A 170 9.99 -7.45 -7.28
C CYS A 170 8.67 -6.76 -7.65
N THR A 171 8.48 -6.44 -8.93
CA THR A 171 7.23 -5.87 -9.45
C THR A 171 6.07 -6.85 -9.31
N GLU A 172 6.27 -8.12 -9.69
CA GLU A 172 5.22 -9.14 -9.58
C GLU A 172 4.91 -9.48 -8.12
N ILE A 173 5.93 -9.57 -7.27
CA ILE A 173 5.76 -9.79 -5.82
C ILE A 173 4.91 -8.66 -5.22
N TYR A 174 5.21 -7.41 -5.56
CA TYR A 174 4.46 -6.28 -5.03
C TYR A 174 3.04 -6.18 -5.60
N GLN A 175 2.84 -6.51 -6.89
CA GLN A 175 1.50 -6.58 -7.45
C GLN A 175 0.66 -7.66 -6.75
N TYR A 176 1.23 -8.83 -6.50
CA TYR A 176 0.58 -9.90 -5.75
C TYR A 176 0.23 -9.47 -4.31
N PHE A 177 1.11 -8.70 -3.66
CA PHE A 177 0.80 -8.05 -2.37
C PHE A 177 -0.42 -7.13 -2.46
N LEU A 178 -0.47 -6.25 -3.46
CA LEU A 178 -1.60 -5.32 -3.64
C LEU A 178 -2.91 -6.08 -3.87
N ASP A 179 -2.87 -7.16 -4.65
CA ASP A 179 -4.05 -8.01 -4.89
C ASP A 179 -4.52 -8.70 -3.59
N ARG A 180 -3.58 -9.23 -2.79
CA ARG A 180 -3.87 -9.80 -1.46
C ARG A 180 -4.45 -8.77 -0.50
N LYS A 181 -3.85 -7.59 -0.42
CA LYS A 181 -4.35 -6.46 0.37
C LYS A 181 -5.78 -6.15 -0.05
N ASN A 182 -6.03 -6.01 -1.35
CA ASN A 182 -7.37 -5.69 -1.86
C ASN A 182 -8.40 -6.78 -1.49
N GLY A 183 -8.04 -8.05 -1.64
CA GLY A 183 -8.88 -9.18 -1.21
C GLY A 183 -9.18 -9.17 0.30
N HIS A 184 -8.19 -8.83 1.13
CA HIS A 184 -8.37 -8.66 2.57
C HIS A 184 -9.32 -7.51 2.90
N LEU A 185 -9.15 -6.35 2.26
CA LEU A 185 -10.03 -5.19 2.45
C LEU A 185 -11.47 -5.49 2.06
N ILE A 186 -11.69 -6.22 0.95
CA ILE A 186 -13.02 -6.68 0.53
C ILE A 186 -13.62 -7.62 1.59
N ALA A 187 -12.85 -8.56 2.12
CA ALA A 187 -13.32 -9.48 3.15
C ALA A 187 -13.74 -8.76 4.43
N GLU A 188 -12.95 -7.78 4.89
CA GLU A 188 -13.28 -6.97 6.06
C GLU A 188 -14.50 -6.06 5.81
N ALA A 189 -14.62 -5.44 4.64
CA ALA A 189 -15.82 -4.71 4.26
C ALA A 189 -17.08 -5.58 4.30
N ASN A 190 -17.03 -6.79 3.73
CA ASN A 190 -18.15 -7.72 3.74
C ASN A 190 -18.52 -8.18 5.16
N LYS A 191 -17.53 -8.37 6.03
CA LYS A 191 -17.75 -8.69 7.45
C LYS A 191 -18.44 -7.55 8.18
N LEU A 192 -18.05 -6.30 7.91
CA LEU A 192 -18.72 -5.12 8.45
C LEU A 192 -20.18 -5.02 7.98
N ILE A 193 -20.45 -5.29 6.70
CA ILE A 193 -21.83 -5.34 6.18
C ILE A 193 -22.64 -6.43 6.88
N ALA A 194 -22.08 -7.62 7.06
CA ALA A 194 -22.75 -8.69 7.79
C ALA A 194 -23.06 -8.29 9.25
N GLN A 195 -22.15 -7.56 9.90
CA GLN A 195 -22.37 -7.02 11.25
C GLN A 195 -23.49 -5.97 11.27
N MET A 196 -23.53 -5.06 10.30
CA MET A 196 -24.63 -4.10 10.13
C MET A 196 -25.97 -4.83 10.01
N LEU A 197 -26.06 -5.82 9.12
CA LEU A 197 -27.29 -6.59 8.90
C LEU A 197 -27.75 -7.33 10.17
N ALA A 198 -26.80 -7.87 10.95
CA ALA A 198 -27.10 -8.51 12.22
C ALA A 198 -27.63 -7.52 13.28
N ASP A 199 -27.10 -6.31 13.33
CA ASP A 199 -27.59 -5.25 14.23
C ASP A 199 -29.00 -4.78 13.83
N VAL A 200 -29.23 -4.54 12.54
CA VAL A 200 -30.56 -4.18 12.01
C VAL A 200 -31.58 -5.28 12.28
N GLY A 201 -31.21 -6.55 12.08
CA GLY A 201 -32.08 -7.70 12.38
C GLY A 201 -32.47 -7.83 13.85
N LYS A 202 -31.70 -7.22 14.77
CA LYS A 202 -32.01 -7.12 16.20
C LYS A 202 -32.76 -5.84 16.58
N GLY A 203 -33.09 -4.99 15.61
CA GLY A 203 -33.70 -3.67 15.85
C GLY A 203 -32.76 -2.65 16.50
N LEU A 204 -31.44 -2.83 16.39
CA LEU A 204 -30.45 -1.92 16.94
C LEU A 204 -30.04 -0.87 15.91
N THR A 205 -29.83 0.38 16.35
CA THR A 205 -29.17 1.41 15.54
C THR A 205 -27.74 0.97 15.23
N PRO A 206 -27.33 0.77 13.96
CA PRO A 206 -26.03 0.17 13.65
C PRO A 206 -24.82 1.01 14.08
N LEU A 207 -23.74 0.35 14.51
CA LEU A 207 -22.41 0.97 14.60
C LEU A 207 -21.70 1.04 13.24
N VAL A 208 -22.15 0.19 12.31
CA VAL A 208 -21.62 0.08 10.96
C VAL A 208 -22.71 0.48 10.00
N CYS A 209 -22.38 1.33 9.04
CA CYS A 209 -23.30 1.78 8.00
C CYS A 209 -22.70 1.44 6.63
N ALA A 210 -23.46 0.76 5.79
CA ALA A 210 -23.16 0.55 4.37
C ALA A 210 -24.30 1.17 3.58
N SER A 211 -24.08 2.37 3.05
CA SER A 211 -25.15 3.20 2.50
C SER A 211 -24.64 4.16 1.44
N SER A 212 -25.43 5.19 1.12
CA SER A 212 -25.05 6.19 0.13
C SER A 212 -23.86 7.05 0.57
N THR A 213 -23.18 7.64 -0.40
CA THR A 213 -22.15 8.67 -0.17
C THR A 213 -22.64 9.86 0.66
N LYS A 214 -23.95 10.12 0.69
CA LYS A 214 -24.55 11.19 1.51
C LYS A 214 -24.39 10.92 2.99
N GLU A 215 -24.73 9.72 3.45
CA GLU A 215 -24.62 9.36 4.88
C GLU A 215 -23.16 9.25 5.30
N ALA A 216 -22.30 8.71 4.44
CA ALA A 216 -20.85 8.73 4.68
C ALA A 216 -20.33 10.16 4.84
N ALA A 217 -20.80 11.11 4.01
CA ALA A 217 -20.42 12.51 4.13
C ALA A 217 -20.94 13.16 5.42
N VAL A 218 -22.16 12.82 5.88
CA VAL A 218 -22.70 13.28 7.17
C VAL A 218 -21.85 12.74 8.32
N ALA A 219 -21.63 11.43 8.37
CA ALA A 219 -20.81 10.80 9.41
C ALA A 219 -19.38 11.36 9.46
N TYR A 220 -18.80 11.63 8.29
CA TYR A 220 -17.49 12.27 8.16
C TYR A 220 -17.48 13.71 8.70
N LYS A 221 -18.39 14.57 8.21
CA LYS A 221 -18.48 15.98 8.64
C LYS A 221 -18.81 16.14 10.12
N SER A 222 -19.55 15.20 10.69
CA SER A 222 -19.91 15.17 12.10
C SER A 222 -18.86 14.50 12.99
N ALA A 223 -17.69 14.14 12.45
CA ALA A 223 -16.60 13.46 13.17
C ALA A 223 -17.04 12.17 13.90
N LEU A 224 -18.01 11.46 13.32
CA LEU A 224 -18.52 10.19 13.85
C LEU A 224 -17.83 8.98 13.26
N MET A 225 -17.21 9.15 12.08
CA MET A 225 -16.56 8.07 11.34
C MET A 225 -15.21 7.73 11.93
N LYS A 226 -14.99 6.45 12.24
CA LYS A 226 -13.71 5.91 12.71
C LYS A 226 -12.89 5.35 11.55
N ARG A 227 -13.54 4.52 10.72
CA ARG A 227 -12.92 3.77 9.63
C ARG A 227 -13.89 3.61 8.47
N VAL A 228 -13.38 3.66 7.25
CA VAL A 228 -14.19 3.55 6.03
C VAL A 228 -13.50 2.71 4.97
N PHE A 229 -14.26 1.78 4.40
CA PHE A 229 -13.90 1.02 3.21
C PHE A 229 -14.67 1.62 2.04
N VAL A 230 -13.94 2.06 1.02
CA VAL A 230 -14.52 2.81 -0.10
C VAL A 230 -13.89 2.35 -1.40
N HIS A 231 -14.70 2.24 -2.45
CA HIS A 231 -14.23 1.90 -3.78
C HIS A 231 -13.53 3.08 -4.46
N GLU A 232 -12.49 2.81 -5.25
CA GLU A 232 -11.67 3.82 -5.92
C GLU A 232 -12.44 4.79 -6.83
N SER A 233 -13.63 4.40 -7.30
CA SER A 233 -14.53 5.29 -8.05
C SER A 233 -15.01 6.52 -7.26
N MET A 234 -14.87 6.54 -5.92
CA MET A 234 -15.29 7.67 -5.07
C MET A 234 -14.15 8.67 -4.84
N GLY A 235 -13.37 8.99 -5.88
CA GLY A 235 -12.14 9.77 -5.80
C GLY A 235 -12.23 11.07 -4.99
N LYS A 236 -13.32 11.85 -5.13
CA LYS A 236 -13.51 13.09 -4.35
C LYS A 236 -13.54 12.87 -2.83
N PHE A 237 -14.21 11.82 -2.38
CA PHE A 237 -14.28 11.48 -0.96
C PHE A 237 -12.91 10.98 -0.47
N ILE A 238 -12.27 10.11 -1.26
CA ILE A 238 -10.93 9.56 -0.97
C ILE A 238 -9.90 10.68 -0.81
N SER A 239 -9.83 11.62 -1.77
CA SER A 239 -8.89 12.74 -1.71
C SER A 239 -9.10 13.59 -0.47
N LYS A 240 -10.36 13.85 -0.10
CA LYS A 240 -10.66 14.67 1.09
C LYS A 240 -10.31 13.95 2.40
N ALA A 241 -10.71 12.69 2.53
CA ALA A 241 -10.40 11.87 3.71
C ALA A 241 -8.90 11.66 3.89
N ALA A 242 -8.15 11.48 2.80
CA ALA A 242 -6.70 11.35 2.83
C ALA A 242 -6.00 12.66 3.24
N GLU A 243 -6.48 13.81 2.78
CA GLU A 243 -5.95 15.13 3.12
C GLU A 243 -6.11 15.43 4.62
N ASP A 244 -7.30 15.20 5.17
CA ASP A 244 -7.59 15.55 6.57
C ASP A 244 -6.96 14.55 7.56
N GLY A 245 -6.76 13.29 7.15
CA GLY A 245 -6.12 12.24 7.96
C GLY A 245 -6.89 11.83 9.22
N GLN A 246 -8.19 12.16 9.29
CA GLN A 246 -9.01 11.98 10.50
C GLN A 246 -9.66 10.60 10.62
N VAL A 247 -9.73 9.85 9.52
CA VAL A 247 -10.38 8.54 9.45
C VAL A 247 -9.43 7.50 8.90
N GLU A 248 -9.54 6.26 9.38
CA GLU A 248 -8.84 5.14 8.77
C GLU A 248 -9.47 4.85 7.40
N LEU A 249 -8.78 5.26 6.34
CA LEU A 249 -9.25 5.17 4.95
C LEU A 249 -8.72 3.91 4.26
N CYS A 250 -9.62 2.99 3.93
CA CYS A 250 -9.32 1.76 3.21
C CYS A 250 -9.90 1.82 1.79
N VAL A 251 -9.03 1.99 0.79
CA VAL A 251 -9.47 2.05 -0.62
C VAL A 251 -9.44 0.66 -1.24
N ILE A 252 -10.60 0.20 -1.72
CA ILE A 252 -10.78 -1.04 -2.48
C ILE A 252 -10.72 -0.72 -3.98
N LYS A 253 -9.99 -1.54 -4.73
CA LYS A 253 -9.73 -1.40 -6.17
C LYS A 253 -10.34 -2.53 -6.99
N GLY A 254 -10.45 -2.29 -8.30
CA GLY A 254 -10.96 -3.21 -9.30
C GLY A 254 -12.46 -3.05 -9.54
N ASP A 255 -12.98 -3.68 -10.59
CA ASP A 255 -14.38 -3.49 -11.03
C ASP A 255 -15.24 -4.77 -10.97
N ASP A 256 -14.66 -5.89 -10.57
CA ASP A 256 -15.33 -7.19 -10.53
C ASP A 256 -16.30 -7.28 -9.34
N ALA A 257 -17.57 -6.97 -9.61
CA ALA A 257 -18.64 -7.02 -8.61
C ALA A 257 -18.80 -8.40 -7.96
N THR A 258 -18.49 -9.49 -8.68
CA THR A 258 -18.61 -10.85 -8.14
C THR A 258 -17.57 -11.12 -7.06
N LYS A 259 -16.37 -10.55 -7.20
CA LYS A 259 -15.32 -10.64 -6.17
C LYS A 259 -15.60 -9.74 -4.97
N MET A 260 -16.26 -8.60 -5.19
CA MET A 260 -16.61 -7.68 -4.10
C MET A 260 -17.75 -8.20 -3.22
N GLY A 261 -18.67 -9.00 -3.77
CA GLY A 261 -19.80 -9.55 -3.03
C GLY A 261 -20.72 -8.46 -2.50
N ALA A 262 -21.13 -8.57 -1.23
CA ALA A 262 -22.02 -7.61 -0.59
C ALA A 262 -21.47 -6.17 -0.63
N PHE A 263 -20.15 -5.97 -0.61
CA PHE A 263 -19.58 -4.63 -0.76
C PHE A 263 -20.03 -3.92 -2.04
N ALA A 264 -20.15 -4.63 -3.16
CA ALA A 264 -20.68 -4.04 -4.40
C ALA A 264 -22.19 -3.80 -4.33
N GLU A 265 -22.94 -4.72 -3.70
CA GLU A 265 -24.40 -4.63 -3.55
C GLU A 265 -24.84 -3.47 -2.65
N TYR A 266 -24.04 -3.16 -1.62
CA TYR A 266 -24.33 -2.13 -0.62
C TYR A 266 -23.65 -0.78 -0.96
N GLY A 267 -23.55 -0.47 -2.26
CA GLY A 267 -23.16 0.87 -2.72
C GLY A 267 -21.67 1.16 -2.70
N LYS A 268 -20.80 0.14 -2.54
CA LYS A 268 -19.33 0.26 -2.63
C LYS A 268 -18.72 1.21 -1.58
N ILE A 269 -19.40 1.38 -0.44
CA ILE A 269 -18.90 2.09 0.72
C ILE A 269 -19.50 1.50 2.00
N VAL A 270 -18.66 1.23 2.99
CA VAL A 270 -19.07 0.82 4.33
C VAL A 270 -18.15 1.47 5.36
N PHE A 271 -18.71 1.97 6.45
CA PHE A 271 -17.95 2.66 7.48
C PHE A 271 -18.41 2.30 8.88
N GLU A 272 -17.45 2.34 9.80
CA GLU A 272 -17.62 2.11 11.23
C GLU A 272 -17.65 3.47 11.95
N MET A 273 -18.62 3.67 12.83
CA MET A 273 -18.77 4.87 13.64
C MET A 273 -18.27 4.67 15.08
N PHE A 274 -17.91 5.75 15.75
CA PHE A 274 -17.57 5.74 17.18
C PHE A 274 -18.77 5.42 18.07
N TYR A 275 -19.97 5.85 17.67
CA TYR A 275 -21.19 5.73 18.46
C TYR A 275 -22.37 5.32 17.57
N ARG A 276 -23.37 4.66 18.17
CA ARG A 276 -24.65 4.36 17.50
C ARG A 276 -25.43 5.67 17.37
N VAL A 277 -25.60 6.13 16.14
CA VAL A 277 -26.33 7.37 15.81
C VAL A 277 -27.20 7.11 14.61
N ASP A 278 -28.43 7.63 14.63
CA ASP A 278 -29.29 7.65 13.44
C ASP A 278 -28.88 8.81 12.52
N LEU A 279 -28.12 8.49 11.47
CA LEU A 279 -27.62 9.48 10.52
C LEU A 279 -28.75 10.18 9.74
N THR A 280 -29.95 9.61 9.65
CA THR A 280 -31.08 10.25 8.97
C THR A 280 -31.55 11.50 9.70
N THR A 281 -31.34 11.56 11.02
CA THR A 281 -31.69 12.71 11.86
C THR A 281 -30.67 13.84 11.81
N MET A 282 -29.50 13.59 11.20
CA MET A 282 -28.34 14.48 11.21
C MET A 282 -28.11 15.21 9.86
N GLY A 283 -28.83 14.81 8.81
CA GLY A 283 -28.59 15.26 7.42
C GLY A 283 -29.25 16.57 7.02
N GLY A 284 -29.17 17.61 7.87
CA GLY A 284 -29.58 18.99 7.58
C GLY A 284 -28.52 19.81 6.84
#